data_AF-A0A3E0KMK5-F1
#
_entry.id   AF-A0A3E0KMK5-F1
#
_cell.length_a   1.000
_cell.length_b   1.000
_cell.length_c   1.000
_cell.angle_alpha   90.00
_cell.angle_beta   90.00
_cell.angle_gamma   90.00
#
_symmetry.space_group_name_H-M   'P 1'
#
loop_
_entity.id
_entity.type
_entity.pdbx_description
1 polymer ?
#
loop_
_entity_poly.entity_id
_entity_poly.type
_entity_poly.pdbx_seq_one_letter_code
_entity_poly.pdbx_strand_id
1 'polypeptide(L)' 'MAQITQPELQSLHELIWMEAAMHEKFRAYAEHAPEEHVRKLCDQLADRSRQHLTALSRLLDAERTGVH' A
#
# COMPACT_ATOMS: atom_id res chain seq x y z
N MET A 1 -10.52 -17.12 -15.62
CA MET A 1 -9.43 -16.61 -14.76
C MET A 1 -9.66 -17.18 -13.36
N ALA A 2 -8.61 -17.57 -12.64
CA ALA A 2 -8.74 -18.28 -11.37
C ALA A 2 -9.29 -17.33 -10.29
N GLN A 3 -10.29 -17.78 -9.54
CA GLN A 3 -10.79 -17.08 -8.35
C GLN A 3 -9.67 -17.00 -7.30
N ILE A 4 -9.53 -15.85 -6.63
CA ILE A 4 -8.56 -15.72 -5.55
C ILE A 4 -8.90 -16.73 -4.45
N THR A 5 -7.94 -17.57 -4.10
CA THR A 5 -8.07 -18.54 -3.02
C THR A 5 -8.03 -17.85 -1.65
N GLN A 6 -8.57 -18.49 -0.62
CA GLN A 6 -8.55 -17.94 0.74
C GLN A 6 -7.14 -17.55 1.23
N PRO A 7 -6.06 -18.33 0.98
CA PRO A 7 -4.70 -17.94 1.34
C PRO A 7 -4.19 -16.71 0.58
N GLU A 8 -4.54 -16.57 -0.69
CA GLU A 8 -4.17 -15.42 -1.51
C GLU A 8 -4.91 -14.16 -1.03
N LEU A 9 -6.19 -14.28 -0.64
CA LEU A 9 -6.94 -13.19 -0.04
C LEU A 9 -6.34 -12.74 1.31
N GLN A 10 -5.91 -13.69 2.14
CA GLN A 10 -5.21 -13.36 3.39
C GLN A 10 -3.90 -12.63 3.09
N SER A 11 -3.10 -13.14 2.15
CA SER A 11 -1.84 -12.51 1.73
C SER A 11 -2.07 -11.09 1.20
N LEU A 12 -3.16 -10.87 0.45
CA LEU A 12 -3.53 -9.55 -0.05
C LEU A 12 -3.87 -8.57 1.08
N HIS A 13 -4.60 -9.02 2.10
CA HIS A 13 -4.86 -8.19 3.29
C HIS A 13 -3.58 -7.85 4.05
N GLU A 14 -2.65 -8.81 4.21
CA GLU A 14 -1.36 -8.59 4.86
C GLU A 14 -0.52 -7.56 4.09
N LEU A 15 -0.50 -7.63 2.75
CA LEU A 15 0.16 -6.65 1.89
C LEU A 15 -0.46 -5.25 2.02
N ILE A 16 -1.78 -5.14 2.05
CA ILE A 16 -2.49 -3.86 2.26
C ILE A 16 -2.09 -3.27 3.61
N TRP A 17 -2.11 -4.06 4.67
CA TRP A 17 -1.75 -3.59 6.00
C TRP A 17 -0.29 -3.13 6.07
N MET A 18 0.63 -3.89 5.46
CA MET A 18 2.04 -3.52 5.37
C MET A 18 2.23 -2.19 4.64
N GLU A 19 1.60 -1.99 3.48
CA GLU A 19 1.75 -0.75 2.71
C GLU A 19 1.18 0.47 3.45
N ALA A 20 0.09 0.31 4.21
CA ALA A 20 -0.43 1.35 5.09
C ALA A 20 0.57 1.73 6.18
N ALA A 21 1.16 0.74 6.86
CA ALA A 21 2.17 0.98 7.87
C ALA A 21 3.44 1.63 7.30
N MET A 22 3.86 1.25 6.09
CA MET A 22 5.01 1.86 5.41
C MET A 22 4.74 3.31 5.03
N HIS A 23 3.54 3.61 4.50
CA HIS A 23 3.13 4.98 4.20
C HIS A 23 3.23 5.88 5.44
N GLU A 24 2.64 5.45 6.56
CA GLU A 24 2.66 6.20 7.83
C GLU A 24 4.09 6.43 8.33
N LYS A 25 4.94 5.40 8.28
CA LYS A 25 6.36 5.51 8.70
C LYS A 25 7.12 6.50 7.84
N PHE A 26 6.99 6.45 6.52
CA PHE A 26 7.69 7.37 5.64
C PHE A 26 7.22 8.80 5.81
N ARG A 27 5.92 9.02 6.04
CA ARG A 27 5.37 10.34 6.42
C ARG A 27 5.99 10.86 7.71
N ALA A 28 6.02 10.03 8.76
CA ALA A 28 6.65 10.40 10.02
C ALA A 28 8.14 10.72 9.84
N TYR A 29 8.88 9.95 9.04
CA TYR A 29 10.29 10.24 8.76
C TYR A 29 10.46 11.55 8.00
N ALA A 30 9.62 11.84 7.01
CA ALA A 30 9.67 13.13 6.28
C ALA A 30 9.43 14.34 7.20
N GLU A 31 8.56 14.19 8.21
CA GLU A 31 8.26 15.25 9.19
C GLU A 31 9.44 15.55 10.13
N HIS A 32 10.24 14.52 10.47
CA HIS A 32 11.33 14.65 11.43
C HIS A 32 12.72 14.81 10.78
N ALA A 33 12.86 14.60 9.47
CA ALA A 33 14.18 14.66 8.81
C ALA A 33 14.66 16.13 8.67
N PRO A 34 15.85 16.47 9.20
CA PRO A 34 16.41 17.80 9.02
C PRO A 34 16.89 18.03 7.59
N GLU A 35 17.37 16.99 6.90
CA GLU A 35 17.90 17.07 5.54
C GLU A 35 16.79 17.07 4.48
N GLU A 36 16.81 18.06 3.58
CA GLU A 36 15.80 18.21 2.52
C GLU A 36 15.74 17.00 1.56
N HIS A 37 16.90 16.43 1.20
CA HIS A 37 16.95 15.28 0.30
C HIS A 37 16.34 14.03 0.94
N VAL A 38 16.50 13.84 2.25
CA VAL A 38 15.88 12.75 3.00
C VAL A 38 14.37 12.94 3.05
N ARG A 39 13.89 14.15 3.34
CA ARG A 39 12.44 14.47 3.30
C ARG A 39 11.83 14.12 1.95
N LYS A 40 12.45 14.59 0.85
CA LYS A 40 11.99 14.30 -0.51
C LYS A 40 11.94 12.81 -0.82
N LEU A 41 12.95 12.05 -0.40
CA LEU A 41 12.97 10.60 -0.56
C LEU A 41 11.84 9.94 0.25
N CYS A 42 11.65 10.34 1.50
CA CYS A 42 10.58 9.83 2.34
C CYS A 42 9.19 10.14 1.75
N ASP A 43 8.97 11.36 1.24
CA ASP A 43 7.71 11.71 0.57
C ASP A 43 7.47 10.85 -0.70
N GLN A 44 8.50 10.60 -1.50
CA GLN A 44 8.39 9.71 -2.67
C GLN A 44 8.05 8.27 -2.28
N LEU A 45 8.66 7.75 -1.21
CA LEU A 45 8.39 6.41 -0.70
C LEU A 45 6.97 6.32 -0.11
N ALA A 46 6.53 7.34 0.63
CA ALA A 46 5.15 7.42 1.13
C ALA A 46 4.13 7.45 -0.02
N ASP A 47 4.39 8.23 -1.08
CA ASP A 47 3.51 8.27 -2.25
C ASP A 47 3.45 6.91 -2.96
N ARG A 48 4.59 6.23 -3.09
CA ARG A 48 4.64 4.90 -3.69
C ARG A 48 3.82 3.88 -2.90
N SER A 49 3.91 3.86 -1.56
CA SER A 49 3.05 3.01 -0.73
C SER A 49 1.57 3.33 -0.90
N ARG A 50 1.21 4.61 -1.05
CA ARG A 50 -0.19 5.01 -1.36
C ARG A 50 -0.66 4.49 -2.71
N GLN A 51 0.19 4.52 -3.73
CA GLN A 51 -0.11 3.95 -5.05
C GLN A 51 -0.31 2.44 -4.97
N HIS A 52 0.55 1.73 -4.22
CA HIS A 52 0.40 0.29 -3.99
C HIS A 52 -0.90 -0.04 -3.26
N LEU A 53 -1.26 0.68 -2.19
CA LEU A 53 -2.54 0.54 -1.50
C LEU A 53 -3.72 0.66 -2.47
N THR A 54 -3.71 1.70 -3.30
CA THR A 54 -4.78 1.92 -4.28
C THR A 54 -4.90 0.75 -5.26
N ALA A 55 -3.79 0.20 -5.72
CA ALA A 55 -3.78 -0.96 -6.61
C ALA A 55 -4.29 -2.24 -5.92
N LEU A 56 -3.82 -2.52 -4.70
CA LEU A 56 -4.22 -3.70 -3.94
C LEU A 56 -5.70 -3.64 -3.52
N SER A 57 -6.21 -2.48 -3.13
CA SER A 57 -7.64 -2.29 -2.83
C SER A 57 -8.52 -2.51 -4.05
N ARG A 58 -8.08 -2.08 -5.25
CA ARG A 58 -8.82 -2.36 -6.49
C ARG A 58 -8.88 -3.84 -6.82
N LEU A 59 -7.81 -4.60 -6.56
CA LEU A 59 -7.82 -6.06 -6.72
C LEU A 59 -8.80 -6.71 -5.75
N LEU A 60 -8.85 -6.23 -4.50
CA LEU A 60 -9.80 -6.72 -3.50
C LEU A 60 -11.27 -6.44 -3.89
N ASP A 61 -11.55 -5.24 -4.40
CA ASP A 61 -12.90 -4.82 -4.80
C ASP A 61 -13.37 -5.57 -6.06
N ALA A 62 -12.46 -5.85 -7.00
CA ALA A 62 -12.76 -6.63 -8.21
C ALA A 62 -13.21 -8.06 -7.88
N GLU A 63 -12.59 -8.72 -6.90
CA GLU A 63 -13.06 -10.04 -6.42
C GLU A 63 -14.36 -9.94 -5.63
N ARG A 64 -14.51 -8.92 -4.77
CA ARG A 64 -15.71 -8.75 -3.93
C ARG A 64 -16.98 -8.47 -4.73
N THR A 65 -16.86 -7.73 -5.83
CA THR A 65 -18.03 -7.36 -6.62
C THR A 65 -18.53 -8.48 -7.51
N GLY A 66 -17.72 -9.50 -7.80
CA GLY A 66 -18.13 -10.60 -8.68
C GLY A 66 -18.72 -10.10 -10.02
N VAL A 67 -18.41 -8.87 -10.43
CA VAL A 67 -18.88 -8.30 -11.69
C VAL A 67 -17.97 -8.82 -12.78
N HIS A 68 -18.28 -10.05 -13.16
CA HIS A 68 -18.27 -10.52 -14.53
C HIS A 68 -19.59 -11.25 -14.80
#